data_AF-A0AAI8TQV4-F1
#
_entry.id   AF-A0AAI8TQV4-F1
#
_cell.length_a   1.000
_cell.length_b   1.000
_cell.length_c   1.000
_cell.angle_alpha   90.00
_cell.angle_beta   90.00
_cell.angle_gamma   90.00
#
_symmetry.space_group_name_H-M   'P 1'
#
loop_
_entity.id
_entity.type
_entity.pdbx_description
1 polymer ?
#
loop_
_entity_poly.entity_id
_entity_poly.type
_entity_poly.pdbx_seq_one_letter_code
_entity_poly.pdbx_strand_id
1 'polypeptide(L)'
;MKPEAFAAVMATGIVSIAAADHGLEYLSVPLAAVAVLSLPVLMYLTAVRWRSYDLQDIDTVVGLFTYVAACSVLASRFAEHRWVVWVFGLMALQGWVSLMPMLWMRMRRLGLTGLRDLAHGTWELASVATSGLSIVFMAGGIMFWAFIFWVLALGLYCVMTTLIAWRALGEPEARRNVPPDHWILMGGLAIATLAGEHIHAELHPGPLAAAVRGTTLVTLGVATVQILPLAVTSWRQMLDWPAVFPLGMYSAATYAIFVETGWQPLDVVSQVFFWIALAAWLLVMAIVVRRGVRLTSGYGLRPE
;
A
#
# COMPACT_ATOMS: atom_id res chain seq x y z
N MET A 1 -0.01 7.10 -18.96
CA MET A 1 -0.10 6.12 -17.85
C MET A 1 -0.46 6.91 -16.61
N LYS A 2 -1.32 6.36 -15.75
CA LYS A 2 -1.61 7.04 -14.49
C LYS A 2 -0.37 6.97 -13.56
N PRO A 3 -0.10 7.98 -12.72
CA PRO A 3 1.00 7.95 -11.75
C PRO A 3 0.93 6.75 -10.78
N GLU A 4 -0.30 6.38 -10.43
CA GLU A 4 -0.67 5.26 -9.54
C GLU A 4 -0.57 3.87 -10.19
N ALA A 5 -0.02 3.74 -11.40
CA ALA A 5 0.02 2.46 -12.12
C ALA A 5 0.79 1.35 -11.37
N PHE A 6 1.79 1.70 -10.55
CA PHE A 6 2.54 0.73 -9.75
C PHE A 6 1.69 0.10 -8.63
N ALA A 7 0.49 0.64 -8.33
CA ALA A 7 -0.47 0.00 -7.44
C ALA A 7 -0.81 -1.43 -7.88
N ALA A 8 -0.77 -1.73 -9.19
CA ALA A 8 -0.98 -3.08 -9.69
C ALA A 8 0.11 -4.06 -9.22
N VAL A 9 1.38 -3.63 -9.24
CA VAL A 9 2.51 -4.45 -8.77
C VAL A 9 2.44 -4.62 -7.25
N MET A 10 2.22 -3.52 -6.54
CA MET A 10 2.05 -3.49 -5.09
C MET A 10 0.91 -4.43 -4.62
N ALA A 11 -0.26 -4.34 -5.25
CA ALA A 11 -1.42 -5.18 -4.96
C ALA A 11 -1.15 -6.66 -5.29
N THR A 12 -0.55 -6.94 -6.45
CA THR A 12 -0.25 -8.32 -6.85
C THR A 12 0.80 -8.97 -5.94
N GLY A 13 1.80 -8.18 -5.53
CA GLY A 13 2.82 -8.62 -4.58
C GLY A 13 2.26 -8.95 -3.21
N ILE A 14 1.35 -8.12 -2.66
CA ILE A 14 0.80 -8.39 -1.33
C ILE A 14 -0.15 -9.59 -1.32
N VAL A 15 -0.92 -9.82 -2.40
CA VAL A 15 -1.74 -11.04 -2.54
C VAL A 15 -0.84 -12.28 -2.66
N SER A 16 0.33 -12.15 -3.30
CA SER A 16 1.34 -13.22 -3.32
C SER A 16 1.91 -13.52 -1.94
N ILE A 17 2.22 -12.50 -1.12
CA ILE A 17 2.66 -12.67 0.27
C ILE A 17 1.58 -13.37 1.08
N ALA A 18 0.35 -12.86 1.07
CA ALA A 18 -0.76 -13.47 1.79
C ALA A 18 -1.02 -14.93 1.35
N ALA A 19 -0.87 -15.24 0.06
CA ALA A 19 -0.94 -16.63 -0.41
C ALA A 19 0.18 -17.51 0.18
N ALA A 20 1.40 -16.98 0.33
CA ALA A 20 2.52 -17.69 0.93
C ALA A 20 2.30 -17.92 2.44
N ASP A 21 1.80 -16.90 3.15
CA ASP A 21 1.46 -16.98 4.59
C ASP A 21 0.48 -18.13 4.88
N HIS A 22 -0.46 -18.37 3.96
CA HIS A 22 -1.45 -19.46 4.05
C HIS A 22 -0.98 -20.79 3.43
N GLY A 23 0.29 -20.93 3.05
CA GLY A 23 0.87 -22.16 2.47
C GLY A 23 0.42 -22.48 1.04
N LEU A 24 -0.17 -21.51 0.33
CA LEU A 24 -0.71 -21.68 -1.03
C LEU A 24 0.33 -21.29 -2.08
N GLU A 25 1.46 -21.99 -2.13
CA GLU A 25 2.59 -21.69 -3.03
C GLU A 25 2.18 -21.68 -4.52
N TYR A 26 1.24 -22.55 -4.89
CA TYR A 26 0.71 -22.64 -6.25
C TYR A 26 -0.02 -21.36 -6.71
N LEU A 27 -0.53 -20.54 -5.79
CA LEU A 27 -1.05 -19.19 -6.07
C LEU A 27 0.04 -18.13 -5.89
N SER A 28 0.84 -18.26 -4.84
CA SER A 28 1.86 -17.28 -4.47
C SER A 28 2.90 -17.09 -5.59
N VAL A 29 3.45 -18.17 -6.14
CA VAL A 29 4.54 -18.12 -7.13
C VAL A 29 4.11 -17.45 -8.44
N PRO A 30 2.97 -17.83 -9.08
CA PRO A 30 2.49 -17.12 -10.27
C PRO A 30 2.22 -15.63 -10.04
N LEU A 31 1.61 -15.27 -8.90
CA LEU A 31 1.37 -13.87 -8.54
C LEU A 31 2.68 -13.11 -8.35
N ALA A 32 3.68 -13.70 -7.68
CA ALA A 32 5.00 -13.10 -7.53
C ALA A 32 5.65 -12.86 -8.89
N ALA A 33 5.58 -13.84 -9.81
CA ALA A 33 6.11 -13.71 -11.16
C ALA A 33 5.43 -12.56 -11.93
N VAL A 34 4.10 -12.45 -11.85
CA VAL A 34 3.36 -11.33 -12.46
C VAL A 34 3.82 -9.99 -11.90
N ALA A 35 3.96 -9.86 -10.57
CA ALA A 35 4.40 -8.63 -9.93
C ALA A 35 5.83 -8.23 -10.37
N VAL A 36 6.77 -9.18 -10.33
CA VAL A 36 8.18 -8.97 -10.71
C VAL A 36 8.31 -8.59 -12.18
N LEU A 37 7.59 -9.25 -13.09
CA LEU A 37 7.64 -8.94 -14.52
C LEU A 37 6.94 -7.63 -14.87
N SER A 38 5.89 -7.26 -14.14
CA SER A 38 5.13 -6.02 -14.37
C SER A 38 5.91 -4.78 -13.93
N LEU A 39 6.74 -4.86 -12.89
CA LEU A 39 7.52 -3.72 -12.41
C LEU A 39 8.41 -3.07 -13.49
N PRO A 40 9.35 -3.79 -14.16
CA PRO A 40 10.22 -3.17 -15.16
C PRO A 40 9.43 -2.64 -16.37
N VAL A 41 8.33 -3.29 -16.74
CA VAL A 41 7.43 -2.80 -17.79
C VAL A 41 6.82 -1.45 -17.40
N LEU A 42 6.30 -1.33 -16.17
CA LEU A 42 5.74 -0.07 -15.67
C LEU A 42 6.83 1.00 -15.46
N MET A 43 8.04 0.63 -15.05
CA MET A 43 9.17 1.55 -14.97
C MET A 43 9.52 2.12 -16.34
N TYR A 44 9.64 1.26 -17.36
CA TYR A 44 9.89 1.69 -18.74
C TYR A 44 8.80 2.63 -19.25
N LEU A 45 7.53 2.26 -19.06
CA LEU A 45 6.39 3.07 -19.52
C LEU A 45 6.27 4.41 -18.78
N THR A 46 6.60 4.43 -17.48
CA THR A 46 6.68 5.65 -16.68
C THR A 46 7.84 6.53 -17.14
N ALA A 47 9.01 5.95 -17.43
CA ALA A 47 10.18 6.69 -17.92
C ALA A 47 9.93 7.33 -19.29
N VAL A 48 9.35 6.58 -20.24
CA VAL A 48 8.97 7.10 -21.57
C VAL A 48 7.96 8.25 -21.45
N ARG A 49 7.06 8.18 -20.47
CA ARG A 49 6.03 9.20 -20.23
C ARG A 49 6.42 10.24 -19.18
N TRP A 50 7.69 10.27 -18.75
CA TRP A 50 8.11 11.13 -17.64
C TRP A 50 7.75 12.60 -17.84
N ARG A 51 7.98 13.12 -19.06
CA ARG A 51 7.66 14.51 -19.44
C ARG A 51 6.17 14.85 -19.45
N SER A 52 5.29 13.85 -19.45
CA SER A 52 3.84 14.07 -19.41
C SER A 52 3.28 14.21 -18.00
N TYR A 53 4.06 13.88 -16.97
CA TYR A 53 3.64 14.05 -15.58
C TYR A 53 3.83 15.50 -15.15
N ASP A 54 2.75 16.10 -14.63
CA ASP A 54 2.85 17.39 -13.98
C ASP A 54 3.31 17.21 -12.53
N LEU A 55 4.62 17.38 -12.30
CA LEU A 55 5.20 17.29 -10.95
C LEU A 55 4.88 18.52 -10.09
N GLN A 56 4.14 19.51 -10.61
CA GLN A 56 3.55 20.59 -9.81
C GLN A 56 2.27 20.14 -9.11
N ASP A 57 1.57 19.16 -9.68
CA ASP A 57 0.39 18.54 -9.10
C ASP A 57 0.80 17.58 -7.96
N ILE A 58 0.16 17.75 -6.80
CA ILE A 58 0.42 16.94 -5.61
C ILE A 58 -0.03 15.50 -5.81
N ASP A 59 -1.14 15.27 -6.51
CA ASP A 59 -1.73 13.94 -6.68
C ASP A 59 -0.86 13.07 -7.59
N THR A 60 -0.23 13.69 -8.58
CA THR A 60 0.79 13.05 -9.39
C THR A 60 1.99 12.60 -8.56
N VAL A 61 2.50 13.45 -7.66
CA VAL A 61 3.63 13.11 -6.77
C VAL A 61 3.25 12.00 -5.79
N VAL A 62 2.08 12.12 -5.15
CA VAL A 62 1.55 11.12 -4.22
C VAL A 62 1.35 9.77 -4.93
N GLY A 63 0.75 9.76 -6.12
CA GLY A 63 0.53 8.54 -6.89
C GLY A 63 1.82 7.80 -7.22
N LEU A 64 2.94 8.50 -7.45
CA LEU A 64 4.25 7.89 -7.68
C LEU A 64 4.80 7.15 -6.44
N PHE A 65 4.32 7.40 -5.22
CA PHE A 65 4.72 6.59 -4.04
C PHE A 65 4.27 5.13 -4.17
N THR A 66 3.33 4.81 -5.06
CA THR A 66 3.02 3.41 -5.41
C THR A 66 4.25 2.65 -5.93
N TYR A 67 5.22 3.32 -6.56
CA TYR A 67 6.50 2.71 -6.95
C TYR A 67 7.32 2.28 -5.74
N VAL A 68 7.44 3.15 -4.73
CA VAL A 68 8.16 2.86 -3.49
C VAL A 68 7.51 1.69 -2.78
N ALA A 69 6.19 1.72 -2.63
CA ALA A 69 5.44 0.64 -2.00
C ALA A 69 5.54 -0.67 -2.79
N ALA A 70 5.47 -0.65 -4.12
CA ALA A 70 5.67 -1.83 -4.96
C ALA A 70 7.06 -2.47 -4.76
N CYS A 71 8.11 -1.65 -4.74
CA CYS A 71 9.47 -2.13 -4.46
C CYS A 71 9.58 -2.73 -3.05
N SER A 72 9.02 -2.07 -2.03
CA SER A 72 9.04 -2.58 -0.66
C SER A 72 8.28 -3.90 -0.49
N VAL A 73 7.13 -4.05 -1.16
CA VAL A 73 6.36 -5.31 -1.16
C VAL A 73 7.14 -6.43 -1.84
N LEU A 74 7.79 -6.17 -2.98
CA LEU A 74 8.64 -7.16 -3.64
C LEU A 74 9.87 -7.53 -2.80
N ALA A 75 10.50 -6.56 -2.14
CA ALA A 75 11.59 -6.82 -1.20
C ALA A 75 11.13 -7.75 -0.06
N SER A 76 9.96 -7.48 0.51
CA SER A 76 9.37 -8.32 1.56
C SER A 76 9.05 -9.73 1.06
N ARG A 77 8.44 -9.86 -0.14
CA ARG A 77 8.11 -11.16 -0.72
C ARG A 77 9.32 -12.07 -0.89
N PHE A 78 10.49 -11.50 -1.18
CA PHE A 78 11.74 -12.24 -1.37
C PHE A 78 12.75 -11.97 -0.25
N ALA A 79 12.27 -11.72 0.98
CA ALA A 79 13.13 -11.36 2.11
C ALA A 79 14.23 -12.40 2.42
N GLU A 80 13.98 -13.68 2.13
CA GLU A 80 14.95 -14.77 2.24
C GLU A 80 16.19 -14.55 1.35
N HIS A 81 16.04 -13.81 0.25
CA HIS A 81 17.08 -13.57 -0.72
C HIS A 81 17.69 -12.19 -0.47
N ARG A 82 18.75 -12.13 0.35
CA ARG A 82 19.41 -10.88 0.78
C ARG A 82 19.66 -9.89 -0.36
N TRP A 83 20.13 -10.36 -1.52
CA TRP A 83 20.41 -9.50 -2.68
C TRP A 83 19.14 -8.83 -3.24
N VAL A 84 17.99 -9.49 -3.19
CA VAL A 84 16.70 -8.96 -3.65
C VAL A 84 16.25 -7.82 -2.74
N VAL A 85 16.40 -7.99 -1.43
CA VAL A 85 16.14 -6.93 -0.43
C VAL A 85 17.00 -5.71 -0.70
N TRP A 86 18.28 -5.88 -1.05
CA TRP A 86 19.15 -4.76 -1.41
C TRP A 86 18.73 -4.06 -2.69
N VAL A 87 18.41 -4.81 -3.76
CA VAL A 87 18.02 -4.23 -5.06
C VAL A 87 16.72 -3.44 -4.92
N PHE A 88 15.64 -4.09 -4.48
CA PHE A 88 14.35 -3.41 -4.34
C PHE A 88 14.35 -2.40 -3.19
N GLY A 89 15.11 -2.64 -2.13
CA GLY A 89 15.25 -1.69 -1.04
C GLY A 89 15.95 -0.40 -1.45
N LEU A 90 17.01 -0.50 -2.26
CA LEU A 90 17.68 0.68 -2.81
C LEU A 90 16.76 1.44 -3.78
N MET A 91 15.99 0.73 -4.61
CA MET A 91 14.99 1.33 -5.49
C MET A 91 13.88 2.04 -4.70
N ALA A 92 13.36 1.41 -3.65
CA ALA A 92 12.36 2.01 -2.77
C ALA A 92 12.91 3.27 -2.09
N LEU A 93 14.12 3.19 -1.52
CA LEU A 93 14.77 4.30 -0.84
C LEU A 93 15.04 5.46 -1.80
N GLN A 94 15.55 5.16 -2.99
CA GLN A 94 15.77 6.16 -4.05
C GLN A 94 14.47 6.86 -4.44
N GLY A 95 13.39 6.11 -4.65
CA GLY A 95 12.07 6.68 -4.95
C GLY A 95 11.57 7.57 -3.82
N TRP A 96 11.67 7.13 -2.57
CA TRP A 96 11.20 7.88 -1.41
C TRP A 96 12.00 9.18 -1.20
N VAL A 97 13.34 9.10 -1.25
CA VAL A 97 14.21 10.28 -1.11
C VAL A 97 13.98 11.30 -2.24
N SER A 98 13.56 10.84 -3.42
CA SER A 98 13.20 11.72 -4.53
C SER A 98 11.83 12.38 -4.34
N LEU A 99 10.83 11.61 -3.92
CA LEU A 99 9.43 12.05 -3.86
C LEU A 99 9.06 12.79 -2.57
N MET A 100 9.62 12.41 -1.43
CA MET A 100 9.25 12.98 -0.12
C MET A 100 9.57 14.48 0.00
N PRO A 101 10.75 14.97 -0.41
CA PRO A 101 11.02 16.41 -0.40
C PRO A 101 10.08 17.17 -1.36
N MET A 102 9.75 16.58 -2.51
CA MET A 102 8.82 17.17 -3.45
C MET A 102 7.42 17.30 -2.83
N LEU A 103 6.89 16.22 -2.26
CA LEU A 103 5.60 16.22 -1.56
C LEU A 103 5.58 17.29 -0.47
N TRP A 104 6.60 17.32 0.39
CA TRP A 104 6.71 18.31 1.46
C TRP A 104 6.69 19.75 0.94
N MET A 105 7.44 20.04 -0.12
CA MET A 105 7.44 21.37 -0.76
C MET A 105 6.08 21.73 -1.35
N ARG A 106 5.36 20.78 -1.94
CA ARG A 106 3.99 21.00 -2.47
C ARG A 106 3.01 21.28 -1.35
N MET A 107 3.03 20.48 -0.30
CA MET A 107 2.16 20.66 0.86
C MET A 107 2.36 22.04 1.52
N ARG A 108 3.61 22.48 1.63
CA ARG A 108 3.92 23.83 2.14
C ARG A 108 3.38 24.97 1.26
N ARG A 109 3.36 24.79 -0.07
CA ARG A 109 2.87 25.81 -1.02
C ARG A 109 1.35 25.93 -1.02
N LEU A 110 0.63 24.82 -0.82
CA LEU A 110 -0.83 24.79 -0.77
C LEU A 110 -1.40 25.49 0.47
N GLY A 111 -0.65 25.46 1.58
CA GLY A 111 -1.14 25.96 2.87
C GLY A 111 -2.20 25.05 3.49
N LEU A 112 -2.60 25.32 4.73
CA LEU A 112 -3.50 24.43 5.49
C LEU A 112 -4.89 24.28 4.88
N THR A 113 -5.45 25.36 4.32
CA THR A 113 -6.78 25.34 3.68
C THR A 113 -6.73 24.56 2.37
N GLY A 114 -5.76 24.83 1.50
CA GLY A 114 -5.59 24.09 0.25
C GLY A 114 -5.29 22.60 0.46
N LEU A 115 -4.56 22.26 1.52
CA LEU A 115 -4.34 20.87 1.91
C LEU A 115 -5.64 20.16 2.30
N ARG A 116 -6.48 20.81 3.11
CA ARG A 116 -7.77 20.24 3.52
C ARG A 116 -8.67 20.00 2.31
N ASP A 117 -8.79 20.98 1.42
CA ASP A 117 -9.73 20.92 0.30
C ASP A 117 -9.35 19.85 -0.73
N LEU A 118 -8.06 19.49 -0.83
CA LEU A 118 -7.55 18.46 -1.73
C LEU A 118 -7.36 17.09 -1.07
N ALA A 119 -7.39 17.00 0.27
CA ALA A 119 -7.10 15.76 0.99
C ALA A 119 -8.08 14.64 0.61
N HIS A 120 -7.52 13.48 0.24
CA HIS A 120 -8.25 12.25 -0.09
C HIS A 120 -7.38 11.01 0.19
N GLY A 121 -7.97 9.82 0.11
CA GLY A 121 -7.35 8.57 0.58
C GLY A 121 -6.02 8.22 -0.08
N THR A 122 -5.81 8.61 -1.34
CA THR A 122 -4.55 8.40 -2.07
C THR A 122 -3.34 9.02 -1.36
N TRP A 123 -3.52 10.10 -0.59
CA TRP A 123 -2.43 10.77 0.14
C TRP A 123 -1.78 9.88 1.21
N GLU A 124 -2.49 8.85 1.69
CA GLU A 124 -1.95 7.84 2.59
C GLU A 124 -0.87 6.97 1.95
N LEU A 125 -0.72 6.98 0.61
CA LEU A 125 0.40 6.31 -0.06
C LEU A 125 1.76 6.79 0.43
N ALA A 126 1.88 8.05 0.89
CA ALA A 126 3.10 8.54 1.50
C ALA A 126 3.42 7.79 2.80
N SER A 127 2.42 7.54 3.65
CA SER A 127 2.56 6.70 4.85
C SER A 127 2.86 5.25 4.48
N VAL A 128 2.08 4.66 3.56
CA VAL A 128 2.26 3.28 3.10
C VAL A 128 3.67 3.03 2.59
N ALA A 129 4.19 3.90 1.73
CA ALA A 129 5.55 3.79 1.21
C ALA A 129 6.61 3.89 2.31
N THR A 130 6.38 4.76 3.30
CA THR A 130 7.28 4.95 4.45
C THR A 130 7.27 3.73 5.37
N SER A 131 6.11 3.13 5.65
CA SER A 131 6.00 1.84 6.36
C SER A 131 6.67 0.71 5.58
N GLY A 132 6.54 0.69 4.26
CA GLY A 132 7.24 -0.26 3.40
C GLY A 132 8.77 -0.15 3.53
N LEU A 133 9.33 1.06 3.62
CA LEU A 133 10.75 1.25 3.90
C LEU A 133 11.16 0.72 5.27
N SER A 134 10.32 0.90 6.30
CA SER A 134 10.57 0.30 7.60
C SER A 134 10.76 -1.22 7.50
N ILE A 135 9.84 -1.91 6.79
CA ILE A 135 9.92 -3.35 6.54
C ILE A 135 11.22 -3.71 5.80
N VAL A 136 11.57 -2.95 4.77
CA VAL A 136 12.82 -3.15 3.98
C VAL A 136 14.06 -3.00 4.87
N PHE A 137 14.15 -1.96 5.69
CA PHE A 137 15.27 -1.78 6.61
C PHE A 137 15.33 -2.88 7.66
N MET A 138 14.18 -3.38 8.11
CA MET A 138 14.12 -4.47 9.07
C MET A 138 14.60 -5.79 8.46
N ALA A 139 14.11 -6.17 7.28
CA ALA A 139 14.66 -7.27 6.48
C ALA A 139 16.14 -7.04 6.11
N GLY A 140 16.54 -5.77 6.09
CA GLY A 140 17.90 -5.28 5.98
C GLY A 140 18.81 -5.60 7.17
N GLY A 141 18.25 -5.97 8.32
CA GLY A 141 18.96 -6.08 9.60
C GLY A 141 19.33 -4.72 10.22
N ILE A 142 18.68 -3.63 9.80
CA ILE A 142 19.02 -2.26 10.23
C ILE A 142 17.88 -1.66 11.07
N MET A 143 17.79 -2.12 12.31
CA MET A 143 16.75 -1.74 13.29
C MET A 143 16.58 -0.22 13.45
N PHE A 144 17.68 0.53 13.53
CA PHE A 144 17.62 1.99 13.74
C PHE A 144 16.79 2.69 12.66
N TRP A 145 17.05 2.41 11.38
CA TRP A 145 16.30 3.01 10.29
C TRP A 145 14.88 2.45 10.19
N ALA A 146 14.68 1.16 10.45
CA ALA A 146 13.34 0.57 10.50
C ALA A 146 12.44 1.31 11.49
N PHE A 147 12.93 1.51 12.72
CA PHE A 147 12.21 2.23 13.76
C PHE A 147 11.90 3.69 13.38
N ILE A 148 12.88 4.41 12.83
CA ILE A 148 12.70 5.81 12.40
C ILE A 148 11.64 5.92 11.28
N PHE A 149 11.71 5.06 10.27
CA PHE A 149 10.73 5.06 9.19
C PHE A 149 9.34 4.64 9.67
N TRP A 150 9.24 3.74 10.64
CA TRP A 150 7.96 3.35 11.24
C TRP A 150 7.30 4.50 11.99
N VAL A 151 8.04 5.19 12.87
CA VAL A 151 7.52 6.37 13.59
C VAL A 151 7.14 7.48 12.60
N LEU A 152 7.95 7.71 11.56
CA LEU A 152 7.66 8.68 10.51
C LEU A 152 6.37 8.32 9.76
N ALA A 153 6.16 7.04 9.43
CA ALA A 153 4.97 6.58 8.75
C ALA A 153 3.71 6.80 9.60
N LEU A 154 3.76 6.50 10.91
CA LEU A 154 2.66 6.78 11.83
C LEU A 154 2.36 8.28 11.91
N GLY A 155 3.39 9.13 11.95
CA GLY A 155 3.22 10.59 11.92
C GLY A 155 2.56 11.07 10.64
N LEU A 156 3.01 10.58 9.48
CA LEU A 156 2.42 10.89 8.18
C LEU A 156 0.96 10.45 8.11
N TYR A 157 0.65 9.24 8.58
CA TYR A 157 -0.71 8.72 8.66
C TYR A 157 -1.62 9.66 9.46
N CYS A 158 -1.21 10.03 10.67
CA CYS A 158 -1.99 10.93 11.52
C CYS A 158 -2.25 12.28 10.85
N VAL A 159 -1.25 12.86 10.18
CA VAL A 159 -1.40 14.14 9.47
C VAL A 159 -2.39 14.02 8.31
N MET A 160 -2.21 13.03 7.43
CA MET A 160 -3.05 12.85 6.25
C MET A 160 -4.49 12.50 6.63
N THR A 161 -4.68 11.55 7.54
CA THR A 161 -6.00 11.15 8.04
C THR A 161 -6.72 12.31 8.72
N THR A 162 -6.00 13.17 9.46
CA THR A 162 -6.60 14.36 10.10
C THR A 162 -7.08 15.37 9.06
N LEU A 163 -6.34 15.58 7.97
CA LEU A 163 -6.76 16.46 6.87
C LEU A 163 -8.01 15.91 6.17
N ILE A 164 -8.05 14.61 5.91
CA ILE A 164 -9.20 13.92 5.30
C ILE A 164 -10.43 14.02 6.21
N ALA A 165 -10.27 13.74 7.51
CA ALA A 165 -11.34 13.85 8.48
C ALA A 165 -11.86 15.29 8.61
N TRP A 166 -10.95 16.29 8.61
CA TRP A 166 -11.33 17.70 8.67
C TRP A 166 -12.12 18.14 7.44
N ARG A 167 -11.75 17.66 6.25
CA ARG A 167 -12.53 17.86 5.02
C ARG A 167 -13.93 17.26 5.14
N ALA A 168 -14.01 15.98 5.52
CA ALA A 168 -15.28 15.25 5.65
C ALA A 168 -16.23 15.86 6.70
N LEU A 169 -15.70 16.47 7.77
CA LEU A 169 -16.53 17.14 8.76
C LEU A 169 -17.18 18.44 8.25
N GLY A 170 -16.47 19.20 7.41
CA GLY A 170 -16.97 20.47 6.89
C GLY A 170 -17.71 20.41 5.56
N GLU A 171 -17.56 19.33 4.78
CA GLU A 171 -18.22 19.15 3.48
C GLU A 171 -19.18 17.96 3.51
N PRO A 172 -20.52 18.19 3.59
CA PRO A 172 -21.50 17.10 3.63
C PRO A 172 -21.48 16.18 2.40
N GLU A 173 -21.11 16.69 1.23
CA GLU A 173 -20.99 15.90 0.00
C GLU A 173 -19.82 14.91 0.06
N ALA A 174 -18.71 15.30 0.68
CA ALA A 174 -17.56 14.42 0.91
C ALA A 174 -17.90 13.21 1.81
N ARG A 175 -18.93 13.33 2.66
CA ARG A 175 -19.43 12.21 3.50
C ARG A 175 -20.30 11.21 2.75
N ARG A 176 -20.97 11.63 1.67
CA ARG A 176 -21.93 10.79 0.93
C ARG A 176 -21.28 9.96 -0.16
N ASN A 177 -20.25 10.50 -0.79
CA ASN A 177 -19.50 9.83 -1.84
C ASN A 177 -18.08 9.54 -1.32
N VAL A 178 -17.91 8.42 -0.60
CA VAL A 178 -16.58 7.96 -0.15
C VAL A 178 -15.87 7.32 -1.35
N PRO A 179 -14.78 7.91 -1.87
CA PRO A 179 -14.08 7.35 -3.02
C PRO A 179 -13.35 6.04 -2.70
N PRO A 180 -12.99 5.24 -3.72
CA PRO A 180 -12.37 3.92 -3.56
C PRO A 180 -10.99 3.96 -2.87
N ASP A 181 -10.32 5.10 -2.95
CA ASP A 181 -9.02 5.36 -2.36
C ASP A 181 -9.04 5.38 -0.83
N HIS A 182 -10.21 5.48 -0.19
CA HIS A 182 -10.32 5.45 1.27
C HIS A 182 -9.96 4.08 1.86
N TRP A 183 -9.98 3.02 1.06
CA TRP A 183 -9.39 1.74 1.46
C TRP A 183 -7.90 1.86 1.80
N ILE A 184 -7.19 2.83 1.21
CA ILE A 184 -5.76 3.06 1.49
C ILE A 184 -5.54 3.53 2.93
N LEU A 185 -6.50 4.21 3.58
CA LEU A 185 -6.42 4.53 5.01
C LEU A 185 -6.30 3.26 5.86
N MET A 186 -7.21 2.31 5.65
CA MET A 186 -7.15 1.01 6.31
C MET A 186 -5.84 0.26 5.96
N GLY A 187 -5.42 0.30 4.69
CA GLY A 187 -4.18 -0.34 4.24
C GLY A 187 -2.91 0.28 4.84
N GLY A 188 -2.89 1.60 5.07
CA GLY A 188 -1.79 2.35 5.66
C GLY A 188 -1.52 1.94 7.11
N LEU A 189 -2.57 1.74 7.90
CA LEU A 189 -2.42 1.19 9.24
C LEU A 189 -2.06 -0.29 9.22
N ALA A 190 -2.63 -1.09 8.30
CA ALA A 190 -2.29 -2.50 8.20
C ALA A 190 -0.79 -2.71 7.90
N ILE A 191 -0.20 -1.96 6.96
CA ILE A 191 1.25 -2.04 6.71
C ILE A 191 2.07 -1.47 7.88
N ALA A 192 1.57 -0.46 8.60
CA ALA A 192 2.23 0.05 9.80
C ALA A 192 2.19 -0.98 10.95
N THR A 193 1.10 -1.75 11.08
CA THR A 193 1.02 -2.90 11.98
C THR A 193 2.05 -3.94 11.62
N LEU A 194 2.13 -4.35 10.35
CA LEU A 194 3.10 -5.34 9.89
C LEU A 194 4.56 -4.88 10.15
N ALA A 195 4.86 -3.61 9.86
CA ALA A 195 6.16 -3.03 10.16
C ALA A 195 6.48 -3.00 11.67
N GLY A 196 5.48 -2.71 12.50
CA GLY A 196 5.61 -2.69 13.96
C GLY A 196 5.84 -4.09 14.54
N GLU A 197 5.19 -5.11 13.99
CA GLU A 197 5.39 -6.53 14.36
C GLU A 197 6.83 -6.97 14.04
N HIS A 198 7.34 -6.71 12.83
CA HIS A 198 8.73 -7.02 12.46
C HIS A 198 9.75 -6.34 13.39
N ILE A 199 9.50 -5.09 13.80
CA ILE A 199 10.35 -4.37 14.77
C ILE A 199 10.25 -5.03 16.14
N HIS A 200 9.05 -5.37 16.60
CA HIS A 200 8.82 -5.98 17.90
C HIS A 200 9.50 -7.34 18.03
N ALA A 201 9.48 -8.16 16.97
CA ALA A 201 10.11 -9.48 16.93
C ALA A 201 11.62 -9.46 17.24
N GLU A 202 12.30 -8.36 16.91
CA GLU A 202 13.74 -8.17 17.10
C GLU A 202 14.08 -7.39 18.40
N LEU A 203 13.08 -6.91 19.14
CA LEU A 203 13.28 -6.17 20.38
C LEU A 203 13.37 -7.10 21.59
N HIS A 204 14.28 -6.78 22.50
CA HIS A 204 14.37 -7.47 23.79
C HIS A 204 13.20 -7.06 24.69
N PRO A 205 12.71 -7.97 25.57
CA PRO A 205 11.63 -7.65 26.51
C PRO A 205 11.96 -6.41 27.34
N GLY A 206 11.08 -5.42 27.29
CA GLY A 206 11.26 -4.15 27.99
C GLY A 206 10.19 -3.12 27.63
N PRO A 207 10.28 -1.89 28.19
CA PRO A 207 9.30 -0.83 27.97
C PRO A 207 9.13 -0.46 26.49
N LEU A 208 10.23 -0.48 25.73
CA LEU A 208 10.20 -0.18 24.29
C LEU A 208 9.45 -1.26 23.51
N ALA A 209 9.72 -2.54 23.78
CA ALA A 209 9.00 -3.65 23.15
C ALA A 209 7.49 -3.58 23.48
N ALA A 210 7.14 -3.32 24.74
CA ALA A 210 5.75 -3.14 25.15
C ALA A 210 5.07 -1.95 24.45
N ALA A 211 5.77 -0.83 24.27
CA ALA A 211 5.26 0.32 23.54
C ALA A 211 5.04 0.00 22.06
N VAL A 212 6.01 -0.62 21.39
CA VAL A 212 5.89 -1.02 19.97
C VAL A 212 4.73 -1.99 19.79
N ARG A 213 4.60 -3.00 20.64
CA ARG A 213 3.49 -3.96 20.61
C ARG A 213 2.14 -3.27 20.85
N GLY A 214 2.06 -2.40 21.86
CA GLY A 214 0.86 -1.62 22.16
C GLY A 214 0.42 -0.75 20.98
N THR A 215 1.35 0.00 20.38
CA THR A 215 1.08 0.80 19.18
C THR A 215 0.68 -0.06 18.00
N THR A 216 1.34 -1.20 17.79
CA THR A 216 1.02 -2.16 16.72
C THR A 216 -0.40 -2.68 16.85
N LEU A 217 -0.83 -3.11 18.04
CA LEU A 217 -2.20 -3.54 18.30
C LEU A 217 -3.22 -2.40 18.15
N VAL A 218 -2.87 -1.18 18.54
CA VAL A 218 -3.73 0.00 18.31
C VAL A 218 -3.90 0.26 16.82
N THR A 219 -2.81 0.23 16.03
CA THR A 219 -2.89 0.42 14.57
C THR A 219 -3.76 -0.65 13.92
N LEU A 220 -3.64 -1.91 14.35
CA LEU A 220 -4.49 -2.99 13.85
C LEU A 220 -5.96 -2.76 14.20
N GLY A 221 -6.25 -2.44 15.47
CA GLY A 221 -7.63 -2.18 15.92
C GLY A 221 -8.28 -1.00 15.17
N VAL A 222 -7.52 0.08 14.94
CA VAL A 222 -8.01 1.22 14.16
C VAL A 222 -8.19 0.85 12.68
N ALA A 223 -7.34 -0.01 12.11
CA ALA A 223 -7.55 -0.55 10.76
C ALA A 223 -8.84 -1.39 10.70
N THR A 224 -9.07 -2.26 11.69
CA THR A 224 -10.27 -3.12 11.77
C THR A 224 -11.56 -2.31 11.84
N VAL A 225 -11.60 -1.28 12.67
CA VAL A 225 -12.79 -0.42 12.84
C VAL A 225 -13.16 0.29 11.54
N GLN A 226 -12.19 0.64 10.69
CA GLN A 226 -12.43 1.29 9.40
C GLN A 226 -13.07 0.37 8.34
N ILE A 227 -12.93 -0.95 8.48
CA ILE A 227 -13.45 -1.90 7.49
C ILE A 227 -14.97 -1.81 7.35
N LEU A 228 -15.70 -1.72 8.46
CA LEU A 228 -17.16 -1.69 8.45
C LEU A 228 -17.74 -0.47 7.68
N PRO A 229 -17.37 0.79 7.99
CA PRO A 229 -17.87 1.93 7.24
C PRO A 229 -17.44 1.90 5.77
N LEU A 230 -16.22 1.44 5.47
CA LEU A 230 -15.74 1.31 4.09
C LEU A 230 -16.54 0.26 3.31
N ALA A 231 -16.79 -0.89 3.91
CA ALA A 231 -17.60 -1.95 3.30
C ALA A 231 -19.04 -1.50 3.04
N VAL A 232 -19.63 -0.64 3.86
CA VAL A 232 -20.99 -0.12 3.63
C VAL A 232 -21.01 0.95 2.53
N THR A 233 -20.02 1.85 2.52
CA THR A 233 -20.03 3.05 1.66
C THR A 233 -19.42 2.84 0.28
N SER A 234 -18.45 1.94 0.16
CA SER A 234 -17.57 1.86 -1.02
C SER A 234 -17.48 0.45 -1.64
N TRP A 235 -18.39 -0.47 -1.27
CA TRP A 235 -18.33 -1.86 -1.76
C TRP A 235 -18.34 -1.98 -3.29
N ARG A 236 -19.12 -1.12 -3.97
CA ARG A 236 -19.23 -1.10 -5.44
C ARG A 236 -17.96 -0.58 -6.12
N GLN A 237 -17.13 0.11 -5.37
CA GLN A 237 -15.91 0.77 -5.82
C GLN A 237 -14.65 -0.05 -5.49
N MET A 238 -14.80 -1.23 -4.86
CA MET A 238 -13.70 -2.15 -4.54
C MET A 238 -13.01 -2.78 -5.78
N LEU A 239 -13.53 -2.54 -6.99
CA LEU A 239 -13.03 -3.11 -8.24
C LEU A 239 -11.95 -2.24 -8.92
N ASP A 240 -10.98 -1.77 -8.14
CA ASP A 240 -9.78 -1.10 -8.65
C ASP A 240 -8.54 -1.47 -7.81
N TRP A 241 -7.34 -1.29 -8.37
CA TRP A 241 -6.06 -1.64 -7.72
C TRP A 241 -5.88 -1.04 -6.31
N PRO A 242 -6.28 0.22 -6.03
CA PRO A 242 -6.17 0.81 -4.71
C PRO A 242 -6.92 0.07 -3.60
N ALA A 243 -7.96 -0.71 -3.93
CA ALA A 243 -8.72 -1.49 -2.96
C ALA A 243 -8.13 -2.89 -2.70
N VAL A 244 -7.46 -3.48 -3.70
CA VAL A 244 -6.87 -4.82 -3.58
C VAL A 244 -5.72 -4.83 -2.57
N PHE A 245 -4.86 -3.81 -2.60
CA PHE A 245 -3.71 -3.74 -1.69
C PHE A 245 -4.10 -3.72 -0.21
N PRO A 246 -5.00 -2.84 0.27
CA PRO A 246 -5.42 -2.81 1.67
C PRO A 246 -5.99 -4.14 2.17
N LEU A 247 -6.79 -4.83 1.35
CA LEU A 247 -7.35 -6.13 1.70
C LEU A 247 -6.26 -7.18 1.89
N GLY A 248 -5.32 -7.28 0.95
CA GLY A 248 -4.18 -8.19 1.06
C GLY A 248 -3.25 -7.82 2.22
N MET A 249 -3.03 -6.53 2.45
CA MET A 249 -2.18 -6.06 3.55
C MET A 249 -2.80 -6.33 4.91
N TYR A 250 -4.11 -6.19 5.06
CA TYR A 250 -4.81 -6.54 6.29
C TYR A 250 -4.76 -8.05 6.56
N SER A 251 -4.82 -8.88 5.51
CA SER A 251 -4.53 -10.32 5.62
C SER A 251 -3.13 -10.58 6.16
N ALA A 252 -2.09 -9.99 5.55
CA ALA A 252 -0.70 -10.18 5.98
C ALA A 252 -0.47 -9.68 7.42
N ALA A 253 -1.01 -8.51 7.77
CA ALA A 253 -0.88 -7.93 9.10
C ALA A 253 -1.56 -8.78 10.19
N THR A 254 -2.77 -9.28 9.94
CA THR A 254 -3.47 -10.16 10.89
C THR A 254 -2.79 -11.52 11.03
N TYR A 255 -2.20 -12.04 9.96
CA TYR A 255 -1.37 -13.25 10.00
C TYR A 255 -0.11 -13.05 10.85
N ALA A 256 0.62 -11.96 10.65
CA ALA A 256 1.82 -11.65 11.43
C ALA A 256 1.52 -11.57 12.94
N ILE A 257 0.45 -10.88 13.32
CA ILE A 257 0.03 -10.82 14.73
C ILE A 257 -0.47 -12.18 15.23
N PHE A 258 -1.11 -12.99 14.40
CA PHE A 258 -1.43 -14.37 14.75
C PHE A 258 -0.16 -15.18 15.07
N VAL A 259 0.87 -15.11 14.23
CA VAL A 259 2.15 -15.80 14.44
C VAL A 259 2.82 -15.33 15.74
N GLU A 260 2.80 -14.02 16.02
CA GLU A 260 3.37 -13.45 17.26
C GLU A 260 2.60 -13.88 18.52
N THR A 261 1.26 -13.87 18.47
CA THR A 261 0.41 -13.96 19.68
C THR A 261 -0.26 -15.32 19.89
N GLY A 262 -0.33 -16.14 18.85
CA GLY A 262 -1.08 -17.40 18.83
C GLY A 262 -2.61 -17.23 18.82
N TRP A 263 -3.13 -16.01 18.62
CA TRP A 263 -4.57 -15.73 18.66
C TRP A 263 -5.29 -16.29 17.43
N GLN A 264 -5.85 -17.49 17.57
CA GLN A 264 -6.55 -18.23 16.51
C GLN A 264 -7.58 -17.42 15.71
N PRO A 265 -8.38 -16.49 16.28
CA PRO A 265 -9.31 -15.69 15.49
C PRO A 265 -8.63 -14.85 14.40
N LEU A 266 -7.38 -14.42 14.60
CA LEU A 266 -6.65 -13.60 13.63
C LEU A 266 -6.21 -14.39 12.40
N ASP A 267 -5.93 -15.69 12.54
CA ASP A 267 -5.66 -16.57 11.41
C ASP A 267 -6.89 -16.68 10.48
N VAL A 268 -8.07 -16.91 11.08
CA VAL A 268 -9.34 -16.95 10.34
C VAL A 268 -9.62 -15.63 9.64
N VAL A 269 -9.42 -14.49 10.34
CA VAL A 269 -9.57 -13.16 9.74
C VAL A 269 -8.59 -12.98 8.59
N SER A 270 -7.33 -13.36 8.76
CA SER A 270 -6.33 -13.29 7.71
C SER A 270 -6.78 -14.07 6.47
N GLN A 271 -7.18 -15.33 6.65
CA GLN A 271 -7.58 -16.19 5.55
C GLN A 271 -8.82 -15.66 4.81
N VAL A 272 -9.80 -15.11 5.54
CA VAL A 272 -10.98 -14.45 4.93
C VAL A 272 -10.54 -13.26 4.08
N PHE A 273 -9.67 -12.38 4.59
CA PHE A 273 -9.19 -11.22 3.85
C PHE A 273 -8.31 -11.58 2.67
N PHE A 274 -7.52 -12.65 2.77
CA PHE A 274 -6.79 -13.20 1.63
C PHE A 274 -7.73 -13.57 0.48
N TRP A 275 -8.80 -14.33 0.75
CA TRP A 275 -9.75 -14.73 -0.28
C TRP A 275 -10.50 -13.54 -0.89
N ILE A 276 -10.86 -12.55 -0.07
CA ILE A 276 -11.47 -11.30 -0.55
C ILE A 276 -10.48 -10.54 -1.45
N ALA A 277 -9.22 -10.42 -1.05
CA ALA A 277 -8.18 -9.74 -1.82
C ALA A 277 -7.92 -10.45 -3.16
N LEU A 278 -7.87 -11.79 -3.15
CA LEU A 278 -7.69 -12.60 -4.36
C LEU A 278 -8.89 -12.45 -5.31
N ALA A 279 -10.11 -12.49 -4.80
CA ALA A 279 -11.32 -12.27 -5.60
C ALA A 279 -11.33 -10.87 -6.22
N ALA A 280 -11.01 -9.84 -5.44
CA ALA A 280 -10.89 -8.47 -5.95
C ALA A 280 -9.80 -8.35 -7.03
N TRP A 281 -8.63 -8.96 -6.80
CA TRP A 281 -7.53 -9.02 -7.77
C TRP A 281 -7.96 -9.66 -9.09
N LEU A 282 -8.63 -10.82 -9.04
CA LEU A 282 -9.12 -11.52 -10.22
C LEU A 282 -10.12 -10.67 -11.02
N LEU A 283 -11.03 -9.98 -10.33
CA LEU A 283 -12.01 -9.10 -10.98
C LEU A 283 -11.34 -7.88 -11.64
N VAL A 284 -10.42 -7.22 -10.94
CA VAL A 284 -9.65 -6.09 -11.50
C VAL A 284 -8.84 -6.54 -12.70
N MET A 285 -8.16 -7.68 -12.60
CA MET A 285 -7.37 -8.24 -13.70
C MET A 285 -8.26 -8.57 -14.91
N ALA A 286 -9.43 -9.17 -14.70
CA ALA A 286 -10.40 -9.42 -15.77
C ALA A 286 -10.86 -8.12 -16.45
N ILE A 287 -11.08 -7.04 -15.69
CA ILE A 287 -11.44 -5.72 -16.24
C ILE A 287 -10.29 -5.15 -17.09
N VAL A 288 -9.05 -5.21 -16.60
CA VAL A 288 -7.86 -4.72 -17.32
C VAL A 288 -7.66 -5.49 -18.63
N VAL A 289 -7.73 -6.83 -18.59
CA VAL A 289 -7.60 -7.68 -19.77
C VAL A 289 -8.71 -7.38 -20.78
N ARG A 290 -9.98 -7.28 -20.35
CA ARG A 290 -11.10 -6.94 -21.24
C ARG A 290 -10.92 -5.57 -21.90
N ARG A 291 -10.41 -4.57 -21.17
CA ARG A 291 -10.11 -3.24 -21.72
C ARG A 291 -8.98 -3.31 -22.74
N GLY A 292 -7.92 -4.08 -22.47
CA GLY A 292 -6.80 -4.30 -23.39
C GLY A 292 -7.23 -4.99 -24.70
N VAL A 293 -8.08 -6.02 -24.60
CA VAL A 293 -8.62 -6.74 -25.78
C VAL A 293 -9.53 -5.83 -26.63
N ARG A 294 -10.35 -4.98 -26.01
CA ARG A 294 -11.18 -4.02 -26.75
C ARG A 294 -10.36 -2.96 -27.49
N LEU A 295 -9.28 -2.47 -26.88
CA LEU A 295 -8.40 -1.49 -27.50
C LEU A 295 -7.64 -2.09 -28.69
N THR A 296 -7.16 -3.32 -28.56
CA THR A 296 -6.49 -4.03 -29.68
C THR A 296 -7.47 -4.41 -30.80
N SER A 297 -8.71 -4.76 -30.47
CA SER A 297 -9.77 -5.02 -31.45
C SER A 297 -10.25 -3.74 -32.18
N GLY A 298 -10.25 -2.57 -31.52
CA GLY A 298 -10.68 -1.30 -32.12
C GLY A 298 -9.68 -0.68 -33.10
N TYR A 299 -8.40 -1.04 -33.00
CA TYR A 299 -7.35 -0.66 -33.96
C TYR A 299 -7.12 -1.70 -35.07
N GLY A 300 -7.84 -2.83 -35.03
CA GLY A 300 -7.57 -4.00 -35.87
C GLY A 300 -8.50 -4.25 -37.06
N LEU A 301 -9.55 -3.46 -37.30
CA LEU A 301 -10.47 -3.67 -38.42
C LEU A 301 -11.05 -2.35 -38.96
N ARG A 302 -10.28 -1.65 -39.78
CA ARG A 302 -10.83 -0.92 -40.93
C ARG A 302 -10.29 -1.60 -42.17
N PRO A 303 -11.06 -2.47 -42.85
CA PRO A 303 -10.76 -2.79 -44.23
C PRO A 303 -10.98 -1.50 -45.04
N GLU A 304 -9.92 -1.03 -45.70
CA GLU A 304 -10.05 -0.15 -46.86
C GLU A 304 -10.77 -0.89 -48.00
#